data_AF-R7YVM4-F1
#
_entry.id   AF-R7YVM4-F1
#
_cell.length_a   1.000
_cell.length_b   1.000
_cell.length_c   1.000
_cell.angle_alpha   90.00
_cell.angle_beta   90.00
_cell.angle_gamma   90.00
#
_symmetry.space_group_name_H-M   'P 1'
#
loop_
_entity.id
_entity.type
_entity.pdbx_description
1 polymer ?
#
loop_
_entity_poly.entity_id
_entity_poly.type
_entity_poly.pdbx_seq_one_letter_code
_entity_poly.pdbx_strand_id
1 'polypeptide(L)'
;MSSLSHIALLPPPQGAQFPVPDLSPSFSPSRSSAPNKRRRTESFSSSILSSTSGFSANFKKDMLRSGPNCWHCGASPVGACYVVGRKDRSFERLKRQGLITFDDLGDVDNGIHLSLCHVNCADVNSPSFTFFPSDLHFFIDFETQHYQRREREARVDRPPSQALSDRAGIQGSPSRHGGYG
;
A
#
# COMPACT_ATOMS: atom_id res chain seq x y z
N MET A 1 5.32 -10.99 -38.08
CA MET A 1 6.57 -10.46 -37.48
C MET A 1 6.25 -9.07 -36.96
N SER A 2 5.83 -8.98 -35.69
CA SER A 2 5.36 -7.71 -35.10
C SER A 2 6.52 -7.05 -34.36
N SER A 3 6.86 -5.84 -34.81
CA SER A 3 7.94 -5.01 -34.28
C SER A 3 7.62 -4.55 -32.86
N LEU A 4 8.45 -4.95 -31.88
CA LEU A 4 8.44 -4.44 -30.51
C LEU A 4 8.97 -3.01 -30.51
N SER A 5 8.11 -2.04 -30.24
CA SER A 5 8.48 -0.65 -30.00
C SER A 5 9.24 -0.54 -28.67
N HIS A 6 10.49 -0.11 -28.74
CA HIS A 6 11.34 0.21 -27.60
C HIS A 6 10.73 1.37 -26.79
N ILE A 7 10.40 1.13 -25.53
CA ILE A 7 10.00 2.19 -24.59
C ILE A 7 11.27 2.96 -24.20
N ALA A 8 11.34 4.22 -24.60
CA ALA A 8 12.43 5.10 -24.20
C ALA A 8 12.29 5.48 -22.72
N LEU A 9 13.12 4.88 -21.86
CA LEU A 9 13.28 5.31 -20.47
C LEU A 9 14.02 6.65 -20.47
N LEU A 10 13.32 7.72 -20.09
CA LEU A 10 13.95 9.03 -19.91
C LEU A 10 14.87 8.99 -18.67
N PRO A 11 16.08 9.58 -18.76
CA PRO A 11 16.96 9.69 -17.61
C PRO A 11 16.33 10.57 -16.52
N PRO A 12 16.59 10.28 -15.23
CA PRO A 12 16.09 11.10 -14.14
C PRO A 12 16.61 12.54 -14.26
N PRO A 13 15.79 13.55 -13.89
CA PRO A 13 16.16 14.95 -14.00
C PRO A 13 17.38 15.26 -13.11
N GLN A 14 18.45 15.74 -13.73
CA GLN A 14 19.65 16.19 -13.03
C GLN A 14 19.34 17.50 -12.29
N GLY A 15 19.43 17.50 -10.96
CA GLY A 15 19.27 18.72 -10.14
C GLY A 15 18.15 18.70 -9.09
N ALA A 16 17.47 17.57 -8.85
CA ALA A 16 16.54 17.45 -7.73
C ALA A 16 17.31 17.47 -6.40
N GLN A 17 17.45 18.66 -5.80
CA GLN A 17 17.92 18.80 -4.41
C GLN A 17 16.72 18.67 -3.48
N PHE A 18 16.68 17.59 -2.72
CA PHE A 18 15.74 17.46 -1.62
C PHE A 18 16.24 18.30 -0.43
N PRO A 19 15.35 19.08 0.23
CA PRO A 19 15.76 19.89 1.37
C PRO A 19 16.24 18.99 2.52
N VAL A 20 17.42 19.32 3.05
CA VAL A 20 18.00 18.64 4.21
C VAL A 20 17.22 19.06 5.47
N PRO A 21 16.71 18.14 6.31
CA PRO A 21 16.02 18.50 7.54
C PRO A 21 16.94 19.24 8.51
N ASP A 22 16.51 20.41 8.99
CA ASP A 22 17.19 21.19 10.02
C ASP A 22 17.01 20.52 11.39
N LEU A 23 18.12 20.11 12.02
CA LEU A 23 18.17 19.43 13.31
C LEU A 23 18.53 20.40 14.45
N SER A 24 17.95 21.61 14.47
CA SER A 24 18.19 22.59 15.52
C SER A 24 17.17 22.47 16.68
N PRO A 25 17.56 22.10 17.91
CA PRO A 25 16.66 22.08 19.06
C PRO A 25 16.53 23.47 19.69
N SER A 26 15.38 24.12 19.48
CA SER A 26 14.96 25.32 20.20
C SER A 26 14.43 24.97 21.60
N PHE A 27 15.26 25.15 22.63
CA PHE A 27 14.82 25.09 24.03
C PHE A 27 14.42 26.48 24.53
N SER A 28 13.15 26.65 24.90
CA SER A 28 12.69 27.75 25.76
C SER A 28 12.07 27.16 27.03
N PRO A 29 12.48 27.58 28.25
CA PRO A 29 11.84 27.14 29.47
C PRO A 29 10.77 28.15 29.89
N SER A 30 9.57 27.67 30.24
CA SER A 30 8.61 28.46 31.01
C SER A 30 7.88 27.58 32.00
N ARG A 31 8.05 27.94 33.27
CA ARG A 31 7.36 27.41 34.45
C ARG A 31 5.96 28.02 34.52
N SER A 32 4.94 27.23 34.86
CA SER A 32 4.18 27.33 36.14
C SER A 32 2.80 26.66 36.12
N SER A 33 2.49 26.02 37.25
CA SER A 33 1.20 25.84 37.94
C SER A 33 0.07 24.98 37.33
N ALA A 34 -0.32 23.96 38.12
CA ALA A 34 -1.47 23.06 37.97
C ALA A 34 -2.84 23.80 38.06
N PRO A 35 -3.98 23.19 37.64
CA PRO A 35 -4.63 22.17 38.47
C PRO A 35 -5.22 20.96 37.71
N ASN A 36 -5.42 19.87 38.46
CA ASN A 36 -6.06 18.63 38.05
C ASN A 36 -7.35 18.82 37.24
N LYS A 37 -7.30 18.47 35.96
CA LYS A 37 -8.46 18.01 35.21
C LYS A 37 -8.07 16.71 34.55
N ARG A 38 -8.74 15.62 34.95
CA ARG A 38 -8.58 14.27 34.41
C ARG A 38 -8.78 14.31 32.89
N ARG A 39 -7.69 14.60 32.17
CA ARG A 39 -7.60 14.44 30.74
C ARG A 39 -7.44 12.94 30.55
N ARG A 40 -8.45 12.32 29.95
CA ARG A 40 -8.36 10.96 29.39
C ARG A 40 -7.26 11.03 28.35
N THR A 41 -6.03 10.74 28.78
CA THR A 41 -4.89 10.51 27.91
C THR A 41 -5.24 9.23 27.17
N GLU A 42 -5.65 9.36 25.92
CA GLU A 42 -5.58 8.25 24.97
C GLU A 42 -4.10 7.86 24.92
N SER A 43 -3.80 6.75 25.59
CA SER A 43 -2.46 6.20 25.75
C SER A 43 -1.98 5.63 24.41
N PHE A 44 -1.62 6.50 23.48
CA PHE A 44 -0.90 6.09 22.27
C PHE A 44 0.57 5.73 22.57
N SER A 45 1.06 6.00 23.79
CA SER A 45 2.49 5.95 24.12
C SER A 45 2.94 4.73 24.94
N SER A 46 2.08 3.77 25.26
CA SER A 46 2.45 2.60 26.08
C SER A 46 2.42 1.26 25.35
N SER A 47 2.17 1.25 24.04
CA SER A 47 2.16 -0.01 23.24
C SER A 47 3.48 -0.27 22.50
N ILE A 48 4.40 0.70 22.45
CA ILE A 48 5.47 0.76 21.42
C ILE A 48 6.87 1.04 22.01
N LEU A 49 7.03 1.00 23.33
CA LEU A 49 8.33 0.53 23.83
C LEU A 49 8.31 -0.97 23.58
N SER A 50 9.02 -1.42 22.54
CA SER A 50 9.10 -2.80 22.05
C SER A 50 9.40 -3.80 23.17
N SER A 51 8.39 -4.17 23.93
CA SER A 51 8.43 -5.33 24.79
C SER A 51 8.39 -6.52 23.84
N THR A 52 9.58 -7.05 23.56
CA THR A 52 9.77 -8.34 22.87
C THR A 52 9.03 -9.50 23.57
N SER A 53 8.41 -9.26 24.73
CA SER A 53 7.52 -10.17 25.45
C SER A 53 6.34 -10.65 24.62
N GLY A 54 5.94 -9.92 23.58
CA GLY A 54 4.82 -10.32 22.73
C GLY A 54 5.18 -11.25 21.57
N PHE A 55 6.46 -11.34 21.22
CA PHE A 55 6.94 -12.24 20.17
C PHE A 55 7.40 -13.56 20.79
N SER A 56 7.32 -14.65 20.01
CA SER A 56 7.78 -15.96 20.47
C SER A 56 9.27 -15.94 20.85
N ALA A 57 9.72 -16.90 21.67
CA ALA A 57 11.15 -17.01 21.99
C ALA A 57 12.01 -17.23 20.73
N ASN A 58 11.43 -17.86 19.69
CA ASN A 58 12.07 -18.09 18.40
C ASN A 58 12.29 -16.78 17.66
N PHE A 59 11.31 -15.87 17.69
CA PHE A 59 11.45 -14.54 17.11
C PHE A 59 12.70 -13.80 17.58
N LYS A 60 12.99 -13.82 18.89
CA LYS A 60 14.16 -13.13 19.42
C LYS A 60 15.46 -13.73 18.90
N LYS A 61 15.50 -15.05 18.71
CA LYS A 61 16.65 -15.76 18.13
C LYS A 61 16.80 -15.46 16.64
N ASP A 62 15.70 -15.40 15.91
CA ASP A 62 15.73 -15.10 14.47
C ASP A 62 16.05 -13.62 14.22
N MET A 63 15.58 -12.72 15.06
CA MET A 63 15.97 -11.31 15.03
C MET A 63 17.49 -11.12 15.20
N LEU A 64 18.12 -11.92 16.07
CA LEU A 64 19.59 -11.94 16.21
C LEU A 64 20.29 -12.46 14.94
N ARG A 65 19.64 -13.34 14.17
CA ARG A 65 20.19 -13.88 12.90
C ARG A 65 20.03 -12.92 11.73
N SER A 66 18.92 -12.18 11.68
CA SER A 66 18.61 -11.23 10.60
C SER A 66 19.45 -9.95 10.63
N GLY A 67 20.28 -9.77 11.67
CA GLY A 67 21.22 -8.67 11.80
C GLY A 67 20.89 -7.74 12.97
N PRO A 68 21.90 -7.15 13.64
CA PRO A 68 21.69 -6.31 14.81
C PRO A 68 21.31 -4.86 14.47
N ASN A 69 21.14 -4.53 13.19
CA ASN A 69 21.01 -3.19 12.66
C ASN A 69 19.56 -2.90 12.25
N CYS A 70 19.15 -1.63 12.36
CA CYS A 70 17.81 -1.18 11.95
C CYS A 70 17.63 -1.42 10.46
N TRP A 71 16.50 -2.02 10.08
CA TRP A 71 16.21 -2.35 8.68
C TRP A 71 16.15 -1.10 7.81
N HIS A 72 15.78 0.03 8.41
CA HIS A 72 15.65 1.31 7.72
C HIS A 72 16.95 2.12 7.68
N CYS A 73 17.58 2.36 8.83
CA CYS A 73 18.68 3.32 8.95
C CYS A 73 20.03 2.69 9.34
N GLY A 74 20.09 1.37 9.53
CA GLY A 74 21.29 0.66 9.95
C GLY A 74 21.70 0.86 11.41
N ALA A 75 21.02 1.71 12.18
CA ALA A 75 21.40 1.99 13.57
C ALA A 75 21.12 0.82 14.54
N SER A 76 21.90 0.74 15.61
CA SER A 76 21.72 -0.18 16.75
C SER A 76 21.67 0.61 18.06
N PRO A 77 20.99 0.13 19.13
CA PRO A 77 20.25 -1.13 19.21
C PRO A 77 18.90 -1.09 18.48
N VAL A 78 18.42 -2.27 18.10
CA VAL A 78 17.10 -2.45 17.47
C VAL A 78 16.11 -3.10 18.42
N GLY A 79 14.84 -2.71 18.28
CA GLY A 79 13.69 -3.37 18.86
C GLY A 79 12.84 -4.05 17.79
N ALA A 80 11.99 -4.97 18.23
CA ALA A 80 10.98 -5.59 17.39
C ALA A 80 9.78 -4.66 17.21
N CYS A 81 9.38 -4.38 15.99
CA CYS A 81 8.16 -3.67 15.65
C CYS A 81 7.20 -4.60 14.91
N TYR A 82 5.90 -4.49 15.16
CA TYR A 82 4.89 -5.27 14.45
C TYR A 82 4.53 -4.54 13.15
N VAL A 83 4.53 -5.26 12.02
CA VAL A 83 4.05 -4.72 10.73
C VAL A 83 2.53 -4.56 10.77
N VAL A 84 1.82 -5.61 11.18
CA VAL A 84 0.39 -5.55 11.52
C VAL A 84 0.25 -5.41 13.04
N GLY A 85 -0.20 -4.24 13.48
CA GLY A 85 -0.31 -3.92 14.90
C GLY A 85 -1.29 -4.83 15.64
N ARG A 86 -1.02 -5.14 16.91
CA ARG A 86 -1.86 -6.02 17.74
C ARG A 86 -3.32 -5.57 17.91
N LYS A 87 -3.56 -4.26 17.80
CA LYS A 87 -4.91 -3.66 17.89
C LYS A 87 -5.57 -3.49 16.53
N ASP A 88 -4.86 -3.83 15.45
CA ASP A 88 -5.38 -3.75 14.10
C ASP A 88 -6.41 -4.86 13.88
N ARG A 89 -7.66 -4.44 13.61
CA ARG A 89 -8.78 -5.35 13.35
C ARG A 89 -8.77 -5.89 11.93
N SER A 90 -7.85 -5.44 11.08
CA SER A 90 -7.74 -5.87 9.70
C SER A 90 -6.99 -7.19 9.52
N PHE A 91 -6.31 -7.70 10.54
CA PHE A 91 -5.51 -8.94 10.46
C PHE A 91 -6.28 -10.11 9.82
N GLU A 92 -7.44 -10.47 10.35
CA GLU A 92 -8.28 -11.55 9.82
C GLU A 92 -8.71 -11.32 8.37
N ARG A 93 -8.94 -10.06 7.99
CA ARG A 93 -9.29 -9.69 6.62
C ARG A 93 -8.09 -9.86 5.69
N LEU A 94 -6.91 -9.37 6.09
CA LEU A 94 -5.67 -9.49 5.32
C LEU A 94 -5.31 -10.96 5.10
N LYS A 95 -5.43 -11.79 6.15
CA LYS A 95 -5.22 -13.24 6.08
C LYS A 95 -6.20 -13.91 5.11
N ARG A 96 -7.50 -13.62 5.22
CA ARG A 96 -8.54 -14.17 4.33
C ARG A 96 -8.34 -13.77 2.87
N GLN A 97 -7.80 -12.58 2.62
CA GLN A 97 -7.50 -12.08 1.28
C GLN A 97 -6.17 -12.64 0.72
N GLY A 98 -5.40 -13.40 1.51
CA GLY A 98 -4.09 -13.91 1.13
C GLY A 98 -3.03 -12.81 0.98
N LEU A 99 -3.23 -11.65 1.64
CA LEU A 99 -2.28 -10.54 1.61
C LEU A 99 -1.13 -10.70 2.62
N ILE A 100 -1.29 -11.58 3.59
CA ILE A 100 -0.26 -11.98 4.55
C ILE A 100 -0.20 -13.51 4.59
N THR A 101 1.00 -14.04 4.86
CA THR A 101 1.27 -15.48 4.85
C THR A 101 1.33 -16.08 6.25
N PHE A 102 1.43 -15.27 7.30
CA PHE A 102 1.53 -15.73 8.68
C PHE A 102 0.17 -15.93 9.35
N ASP A 103 0.11 -16.90 10.26
CA ASP A 103 -1.13 -17.34 10.87
C ASP A 103 -1.54 -16.54 12.10
N ASP A 104 -0.57 -15.93 12.79
CA ASP A 104 -0.73 -15.26 14.07
C ASP A 104 -0.01 -13.90 14.11
N LEU A 105 -0.55 -12.95 14.87
CA LEU A 105 0.07 -11.63 15.06
C LEU A 105 1.44 -11.69 15.76
N GLY A 106 1.74 -12.76 16.49
CA GLY A 106 3.02 -12.97 17.18
C GLY A 106 4.08 -13.69 16.34
N ASP A 107 3.78 -13.99 15.08
CA ASP A 107 4.68 -14.70 14.18
C ASP A 107 5.88 -13.85 13.79
N VAL A 108 6.98 -14.51 13.42
CA VAL A 108 8.23 -13.85 13.05
C VAL A 108 8.12 -13.04 11.79
N ASP A 109 7.31 -13.50 10.85
CA ASP A 109 7.06 -12.80 9.59
C ASP A 109 6.25 -11.49 9.78
N ASN A 110 5.62 -11.29 10.95
CA ASN A 110 4.96 -10.04 11.30
C ASN A 110 5.89 -9.03 12.00
N GLY A 111 7.15 -9.39 12.24
CA GLY A 111 8.10 -8.56 12.98
C GLY A 111 9.17 -7.95 12.08
N ILE A 112 9.49 -6.67 12.34
CA ILE A 112 10.61 -5.97 11.72
C ILE A 112 11.53 -5.36 12.78
N HIS A 113 12.84 -5.42 12.56
CA HIS A 113 13.83 -4.81 13.45
C HIS A 113 14.00 -3.31 13.13
N LEU A 114 13.63 -2.44 14.06
CA LEU A 114 13.75 -0.99 13.92
C LEU A 114 14.39 -0.36 15.18
N SER A 115 15.20 0.67 14.99
CA SER A 115 15.69 1.53 16.07
C SER A 115 14.64 2.60 16.41
N LEU A 116 15.01 3.86 16.63
CA LEU A 116 14.07 4.99 16.80
C LEU A 116 13.11 5.18 15.61
N CYS A 117 13.41 4.58 14.45
CA CYS A 117 12.53 4.56 13.28
C CYS A 117 11.16 3.91 13.53
N HIS A 118 11.00 3.10 14.59
CA HIS A 118 9.69 2.53 14.92
C HIS A 118 8.64 3.60 15.28
N VAL A 119 9.05 4.77 15.77
CA VAL A 119 8.14 5.88 16.10
C VAL A 119 7.41 6.34 14.83
N ASN A 120 8.16 6.48 13.74
CA ASN A 120 7.64 6.85 12.43
C ASN A 120 6.76 5.75 11.80
N CYS A 121 7.04 4.49 12.12
CA CYS A 121 6.23 3.36 11.67
C CYS A 121 4.88 3.26 12.39
N ALA A 122 4.79 3.79 13.62
CA ALA A 122 3.61 3.62 14.47
C ALA A 122 2.64 4.83 14.46
N ASP A 123 3.00 5.92 13.78
CA ASP A 123 2.11 7.07 13.62
C ASP A 123 1.04 6.77 12.56
N VAL A 124 -0.15 6.37 13.03
CA VAL A 124 -1.32 6.12 12.20
C VAL A 124 -1.80 7.38 11.48
N ASN A 125 -1.55 8.57 12.04
CA ASN A 125 -2.01 9.83 11.47
C ASN A 125 -1.04 10.37 10.42
N SER A 126 0.21 9.91 10.44
CA SER A 126 1.24 10.30 9.47
C SER A 126 2.16 9.10 9.20
N PRO A 127 1.69 8.12 8.40
CA PRO A 127 2.54 6.98 8.04
C PRO A 127 3.69 7.50 7.17
N SER A 128 4.85 7.69 7.81
CA SER A 128 6.10 8.11 7.14
C SER A 128 6.95 6.90 6.75
N PHE A 129 6.44 5.70 6.97
CA PHE A 129 7.10 4.44 6.66
C PHE A 129 6.31 3.68 5.61
N THR A 130 6.94 3.40 4.46
CA THR A 130 6.35 2.62 3.37
C THR A 130 7.28 1.46 3.02
N PHE A 131 6.71 0.26 2.96
CA PHE A 131 7.41 -0.94 2.53
C PHE A 131 7.23 -1.10 1.02
N PHE A 132 8.33 -1.22 0.30
CA PHE A 132 8.31 -1.63 -1.10
C PHE A 132 8.70 -3.11 -1.17
N PRO A 133 8.00 -3.91 -2.00
CA PRO A 133 8.44 -5.26 -2.27
C PRO A 133 9.86 -5.26 -2.85
N SER A 134 10.70 -6.20 -2.42
CA SER A 134 12.06 -6.34 -2.92
C SER A 134 12.11 -6.84 -4.37
N ASP A 135 11.17 -7.70 -4.74
CA ASP A 135 11.02 -8.20 -6.11
C ASP A 135 9.89 -7.48 -6.83
N LEU A 136 10.17 -6.27 -7.32
CA LEU A 136 9.19 -5.51 -8.10
C LEU A 136 8.82 -6.21 -9.43
N HIS A 137 9.72 -7.02 -9.99
CA HIS A 137 9.47 -7.72 -11.25
C HIS A 137 8.35 -8.74 -11.12
N PHE A 138 8.32 -9.50 -10.03
CA PHE A 138 7.21 -10.41 -9.73
C PHE A 138 5.85 -9.71 -9.81
N PHE A 139 5.70 -8.52 -9.21
CA PHE A 139 4.43 -7.80 -9.21
C PHE A 139 4.06 -7.24 -10.59
N ILE A 140 5.05 -6.79 -11.37
CA ILE A 140 4.85 -6.32 -12.74
C ILE A 140 4.36 -7.48 -13.62
N ASP A 141 5.01 -8.64 -13.53
CA ASP A 141 4.66 -9.82 -14.31
C ASP A 141 3.28 -10.34 -13.91
N PHE A 142 3.00 -10.40 -12.61
CA PHE A 142 1.71 -10.82 -12.09
C PHE A 142 0.58 -9.91 -12.60
N GLU A 143 0.72 -8.58 -12.47
CA GLU A 143 -0.33 -7.65 -12.91
C GLU A 143 -0.50 -7.68 -14.44
N THR A 144 0.60 -7.84 -15.19
CA THR A 144 0.55 -7.99 -16.65
C THR A 144 -0.26 -9.22 -17.06
N GLN A 145 0.03 -10.38 -16.45
CA GLN A 145 -0.71 -11.62 -16.72
C GLN A 145 -2.18 -11.50 -16.30
N HIS A 146 -2.44 -10.88 -15.14
CA HIS A 146 -3.77 -10.66 -14.61
C HIS A 146 -4.60 -9.74 -15.52
N TYR A 147 -3.98 -8.66 -16.01
CA TYR A 147 -4.60 -7.75 -16.98
C TYR A 147 -4.97 -8.47 -18.28
N GLN A 148 -4.03 -9.22 -18.88
CA GLN A 148 -4.30 -9.98 -20.10
C GLN A 148 -5.42 -11.00 -19.93
N ARG A 149 -5.53 -11.64 -18.75
CA ARG A 149 -6.63 -12.55 -18.44
C ARG A 149 -7.98 -11.82 -18.45
N ARG A 150 -8.10 -10.70 -17.72
CA ARG A 150 -9.33 -9.88 -17.70
C ARG A 150 -9.71 -9.39 -19.10
N GLU A 151 -8.73 -9.01 -19.91
CA GLU A 151 -8.99 -8.56 -21.28
C GLU A 151 -9.55 -9.69 -22.16
N ARG A 152 -9.01 -10.91 -22.05
CA ARG A 152 -9.53 -12.08 -22.78
C ARG A 152 -10.96 -12.41 -22.34
N GLU A 153 -11.23 -12.42 -21.05
CA GLU A 153 -12.56 -12.70 -20.49
C GLU A 153 -13.59 -11.66 -20.96
N ALA A 154 -13.25 -10.37 -20.91
CA ALA A 154 -14.13 -9.29 -21.37
C ALA A 154 -14.45 -9.34 -22.87
N ARG A 155 -13.55 -9.90 -23.69
CA ARG A 155 -13.81 -10.11 -25.13
C ARG A 155 -14.72 -11.30 -25.40
N VAL A 156 -14.68 -12.33 -24.55
CA VAL A 156 -15.55 -13.53 -24.65
C VAL A 156 -16.97 -13.21 -24.18
N ASP A 157 -17.11 -12.39 -23.15
CA ASP A 157 -18.42 -11.99 -22.59
C ASP A 157 -19.11 -10.84 -23.34
N ARG A 158 -18.57 -10.38 -24.49
CA ARG A 158 -19.33 -9.48 -25.37
C ARG A 158 -20.36 -10.34 -26.13
N PRO A 159 -21.68 -10.29 -25.79
CA PRO A 159 -22.68 -10.91 -26.64
C PRO A 159 -22.57 -10.29 -28.04
N PRO A 160 -22.80 -11.06 -29.12
CA PRO A 160 -22.81 -10.51 -30.47
C PRO A 160 -23.88 -9.43 -30.53
N SER A 161 -23.45 -8.16 -30.45
CA SER A 161 -24.33 -7.02 -30.61
C SER A 161 -24.85 -7.07 -32.04
N GLN A 162 -26.13 -7.44 -32.18
CA GLN A 162 -27.02 -7.07 -33.27
C GLN A 162 -26.32 -6.52 -34.52
N ALA A 163 -25.80 -7.41 -35.35
CA ALA A 163 -25.64 -7.13 -36.77
C ALA A 163 -27.03 -7.23 -37.42
N LEU A 164 -27.94 -6.31 -37.06
CA LEU A 164 -29.28 -6.25 -37.61
C LEU A 164 -29.70 -4.79 -37.76
N SER A 165 -29.90 -4.41 -39.03
CA SER A 165 -30.91 -3.44 -39.49
C SER A 165 -30.54 -1.95 -39.51
N ASP A 166 -29.65 -1.56 -40.43
CA ASP A 166 -29.59 -0.15 -40.92
C ASP A 166 -29.48 -0.07 -42.45
N ARG A 167 -30.08 -1.02 -43.19
CA ARG A 167 -30.07 -0.95 -44.67
C ARG A 167 -31.22 -1.69 -45.33
N ALA A 168 -32.44 -1.16 -45.23
CA ALA A 168 -33.48 -1.18 -46.28
C ALA A 168 -34.85 -0.86 -45.68
N GLY A 169 -35.20 0.42 -45.59
CA GLY A 169 -36.48 0.83 -45.00
C GLY A 169 -36.91 2.25 -45.35
N ILE A 170 -36.66 2.71 -46.58
CA ILE A 170 -37.34 3.90 -47.11
C ILE A 170 -37.87 3.54 -48.50
N GLN A 171 -38.99 2.81 -48.55
CA GLN A 171 -39.83 2.76 -49.74
C GLN A 171 -40.71 4.01 -49.74
N GLY A 172 -40.46 4.87 -50.73
CA GLY A 172 -41.21 6.09 -50.96
C GLY A 172 -42.69 5.83 -51.19
N SER A 173 -43.52 6.61 -50.51
CA SER A 173 -44.96 6.65 -50.70
C SER A 173 -45.30 7.26 -52.07
N PRO A 174 -46.20 6.68 -52.87
CA PRO A 174 -46.64 7.30 -54.11
C PRO A 174 -47.69 8.39 -53.84
N SER A 175 -47.44 9.57 -54.43
CA SER A 175 -48.37 10.69 -54.59
C SER A 175 -49.73 10.23 -55.10
N ARG A 176 -50.81 10.61 -54.39
CA ARG A 176 -52.15 10.65 -54.96
C ARG A 176 -52.50 12.08 -55.37
N HIS A 177 -52.52 12.27 -56.69
CA HIS A 177 -53.27 13.32 -57.36
C HIS A 177 -54.77 13.17 -57.09
N GLY A 178 -55.43 14.29 -56.88
CA GLY A 178 -56.87 14.51 -57.02
C GLY A 178 -57.12 15.98 -56.66
N GLY A 179 -57.48 16.91 -57.55
CA GLY A 179 -58.16 16.77 -58.83
C GLY A 179 -59.60 17.24 -58.68
N TYR A 180 -59.78 18.56 -58.86
CA TYR A 180 -60.97 19.34 -59.28
C TYR A 180 -62.34 19.13 -58.62
N GLY A 181 -62.99 20.27 -58.34
CA GLY A 181 -64.40 20.40 -57.99
C GLY A 181 -64.68 21.71 -57.29
#